data_AF-A0A9X2MK95-F1
#
_entry.id   AF-A0A9X2MK95-F1
#
_cell.length_a   1.000
_cell.length_b   1.000
_cell.length_c   1.000
_cell.angle_alpha   90.00
_cell.angle_beta   90.00
_cell.angle_gamma   90.00
#
_symmetry.space_group_name_H-M   'P 1'
#
loop_
_entity.id
_entity.type
_entity.pdbx_description
1 polymer ?
#
loop_
_entity_poly.entity_id
_entity_poly.type
_entity_poly.pdbx_seq_one_letter_code
_entity_poly.pdbx_strand_id
1 'polypeptide(L)' 'MEIRLNKSQEIEEYIENSGIELLDYFSKSRRYRINLKPGDVEQYKDSLIKLFKKSLDIDDESE' A
#
# COMPACT_ATOMS: atom_id res chain seq x y z
N MET A 1 3.35 8.83 -3.77
CA MET A 1 4.02 7.59 -4.25
C MET A 1 2.94 6.68 -4.85
N GLU A 2 3.28 5.75 -5.75
CA GLU A 2 2.29 4.86 -6.41
C GLU A 2 2.58 3.38 -6.10
N ILE A 3 1.55 2.62 -5.72
CA ILE A 3 1.63 1.17 -5.45
C ILE A 3 0.68 0.44 -6.40
N ARG A 4 1.16 -0.60 -7.09
CA ARG A 4 0.38 -1.35 -8.09
C ARG A 4 -0.25 -2.58 -7.45
N LEU A 5 -1.55 -2.51 -7.18
CA LEU A 5 -2.32 -3.61 -6.60
C LEU A 5 -3.72 -3.67 -7.23
N ASN A 6 -4.28 -4.87 -7.34
CA ASN A 6 -5.69 -5.03 -7.71
C ASN A 6 -6.56 -4.37 -6.64
N LYS A 7 -7.72 -3.84 -7.05
CA LYS A 7 -8.65 -3.25 -6.10
C LYS A 7 -9.12 -4.33 -5.13
N SER A 8 -8.96 -4.12 -3.84
CA SER A 8 -9.48 -5.03 -2.80
C SER A 8 -9.85 -4.23 -1.56
N GLN A 9 -10.98 -4.60 -0.96
CA GLN A 9 -11.40 -4.07 0.32
C GLN A 9 -10.35 -4.34 1.41
N GLU A 10 -9.70 -5.51 1.39
CA GLU A 10 -8.62 -5.85 2.34
C GLU A 10 -7.46 -4.85 2.26
N ILE A 11 -7.09 -4.42 1.05
CA ILE A 11 -5.98 -3.48 0.84
C ILE A 11 -6.37 -2.07 1.29
N GLU A 12 -7.60 -1.65 0.98
CA GLU A 12 -8.13 -0.34 1.39
C GLU A 12 -8.19 -0.24 2.92
N GLU A 13 -8.79 -1.23 3.58
CA GLU A 13 -8.83 -1.32 5.04
C GLU A 13 -7.42 -1.37 5.65
N TYR A 14 -6.48 -2.10 5.03
CA TYR A 14 -5.10 -2.15 5.51
C TYR A 14 -4.41 -0.77 5.45
N ILE A 15 -4.55 -0.05 4.34
CA ILE A 15 -3.97 1.28 4.17
C ILE A 15 -4.59 2.24 5.19
N GLU A 16 -5.92 2.26 5.32
CA GLU A 16 -6.62 3.12 6.29
C GLU A 16 -6.22 2.82 7.74
N ASN A 17 -6.17 1.54 8.12
CA ASN A 17 -5.79 1.13 9.48
C ASN A 17 -4.30 1.39 9.78
N SER A 18 -3.43 1.42 8.76
CA SER A 18 -2.01 1.77 8.94
C SER A 18 -1.78 3.27 9.20
N GLY A 19 -2.83 4.09 9.04
CA GLY A 19 -2.74 5.54 9.17
C GLY A 19 -2.13 6.23 7.94
N ILE A 20 -1.86 5.49 6.87
CA ILE A 20 -1.42 6.04 5.58
C ILE A 20 -2.62 6.69 4.88
N GLU A 21 -2.43 7.93 4.41
CA GLU A 21 -3.47 8.65 3.67
C GLU A 21 -3.62 8.09 2.25
N LEU A 22 -4.74 7.40 2.00
CA LEU A 22 -5.15 6.94 0.68
C LEU A 22 -5.81 8.08 -0.10
N LEU A 23 -5.28 8.41 -1.28
CA LEU A 23 -5.79 9.50 -2.11
C LEU A 23 -6.86 9.00 -3.08
N ASP A 24 -6.48 8.08 -3.96
CA ASP A 24 -7.36 7.53 -4.98
C ASP A 24 -6.90 6.15 -5.46
N TYR A 25 -7.82 5.45 -6.13
CA TYR A 25 -7.55 4.23 -6.88
C TYR A 25 -7.78 4.46 -8.37
N PHE A 26 -6.73 4.32 -9.17
CA PHE A 26 -6.81 4.41 -10.62
C PHE A 26 -7.01 3.02 -11.24
N SER A 27 -8.27 2.67 -11.51
CA SER A 27 -8.69 1.35 -11.99
C SER A 27 -8.05 0.92 -13.30
N LYS A 28 -7.84 1.87 -14.25
CA LYS A 28 -7.25 1.57 -15.56
C LYS A 28 -5.83 0.99 -15.47
N SER A 29 -5.06 1.40 -14.46
CA SER A 29 -3.69 0.90 -14.27
C SER A 29 -3.52 0.09 -12.99
N ARG A 30 -4.61 -0.18 -12.26
CA ARG A 30 -4.62 -0.88 -10.97
C ARG A 30 -3.62 -0.29 -9.97
N ARG A 31 -3.72 1.04 -9.77
CA ARG A 31 -2.80 1.77 -8.89
C ARG A 31 -3.55 2.41 -7.74
N TYR A 32 -3.08 2.15 -6.53
CA TYR A 32 -3.40 2.98 -5.38
C TYR A 32 -2.39 4.12 -5.29
N ARG A 33 -2.89 5.32 -5.04
CA ARG A 33 -2.07 6.49 -4.76
C ARG A 33 -2.18 6.81 -3.28
N ILE A 34 -1.02 6.90 -2.64
CA ILE A 34 -0.91 7.29 -1.25
C ILE A 34 -0.14 8.60 -1.13
N ASN A 35 -0.52 9.39 -0.13
CA ASN A 35 0.22 10.56 0.27
C ASN A 35 1.24 10.18 1.35
N LEU A 36 2.47 10.63 1.19
CA LEU A 36 3.55 10.43 2.17
C LEU A 36 4.23 11.78 2.39
N LYS A 37 4.19 12.26 3.62
CA LYS A 37 4.89 13.44 4.12
C LYS A 37 6.31 13.07 4.58
N PRO A 38 7.20 14.06 4.79
CA PRO A 38 8.50 13.80 5.39
C PRO A 38 8.33 13.14 6.78
N GLY A 39 8.99 11.99 6.99
CA GLY A 39 8.86 11.18 8.22
C GLY A 39 7.93 9.98 8.10
N ASP A 40 6.92 10.05 7.23
CA ASP A 40 5.93 8.98 7.02
C ASP A 40 6.57 7.68 6.53
N VAL A 41 7.63 7.78 5.72
CA VAL A 41 8.35 6.60 5.21
C VAL A 41 8.90 5.75 6.35
N GLU A 42 9.46 6.38 7.39
CA GLU A 42 10.01 5.65 8.52
C GLU A 42 8.95 5.29 9.55
N GLN A 43 7.96 6.15 9.73
CA GLN A 43 6.83 5.88 10.61
C GLN A 43 6.00 4.67 10.15
N TYR A 44 5.78 4.53 8.84
CA TYR A 44 4.94 3.49 8.24
C TYR A 44 5.74 2.44 7.47
N LYS A 45 7.03 2.32 7.77
CA LYS A 45 7.99 1.49 7.04
C LYS A 45 7.49 0.06 6.83
N ASP A 46 7.03 -0.60 7.89
CA ASP A 46 6.58 -2.00 7.82
C ASP A 46 5.33 -2.16 6.96
N SER A 47 4.40 -1.20 7.04
CA SER A 47 3.20 -1.17 6.22
C SER A 47 3.51 -0.95 4.75
N LEU A 48 4.42 -0.02 4.45
CA LEU A 48 4.89 0.22 3.09
C LEU A 48 5.59 -1.02 2.53
N ILE A 49 6.46 -1.67 3.30
CA ILE A 49 7.13 -2.92 2.90
C ILE A 49 6.11 -3.99 2.55
N LYS A 50 5.08 -4.20 3.39
CA LYS A 50 4.03 -5.19 3.12
C LYS A 50 3.27 -4.89 1.83
N LEU A 51 2.90 -3.62 1.63
CA LEU A 51 2.22 -3.19 0.39
C LEU A 51 3.11 -3.38 -0.84
N PHE A 52 4.41 -3.12 -0.73
CA PHE A 52 5.36 -3.37 -1.82
C PHE A 52 5.52 -4.85 -2.12
N LYS A 53 5.65 -5.70 -1.10
CA LYS A 53 5.73 -7.15 -1.26
C LYS A 53 4.49 -7.69 -1.98
N LYS A 54 3.29 -7.34 -1.52
CA LYS A 54 2.03 -7.67 -2.22
C LYS A 54 2.00 -7.13 -3.66
N SER A 55 2.53 -5.92 -3.92
CA SER A 55 2.52 -5.34 -5.28
C SER A 55 3.45 -6.06 -6.26
N LEU A 56 4.43 -6.78 -5.73
CA LEU A 56 5.42 -7.54 -6.48
C LEU A 56 5.09 -9.04 -6.53
N ASP A 57 3.91 -9.47 -6.02
CA ASP A 57 3.57 -10.88 -5.78
C ASP A 57 4.69 -11.64 -5.03
N ILE A 58 5.40 -10.94 -4.14
CA ILE A 58 6.31 -11.55 -3.19
C ILE A 58 5.45 -11.92 -1.99
N ASP A 59 4.72 -13.03 -2.11
CA ASP A 59 4.18 -13.70 -0.94
C ASP A 59 5.39 -14.22 -0.14
N ASP A 60 5.58 -13.68 1.08
CA ASP A 60 6.37 -14.39 2.09
C ASP A 60 5.58 -15.67 2.41
N GLU A 61 5.80 -16.74 1.64
CA GLU A 61 5.64 -18.10 2.15
C GLU A 61 6.74 -18.31 3.19
N SER A 62 6.53 -17.78 4.38
CA SER A 62 7.34 -18.04 5.56
C SER A 62 6.51 -17.74 6.81
N GLU A 63 5.56 -18.63 7.11
CA GLU A 63 5.38 -19.26 8.43
C GLU A 63 4.41 -20.45 8.35
#